data_AF-A0A842VNH3-F1
#
_entry.id   AF-A0A842VNH3-F1
#
_cell.length_a   1.000
_cell.length_b   1.000
_cell.length_c   1.000
_cell.angle_alpha   90.00
_cell.angle_beta   90.00
_cell.angle_gamma   90.00
#
_symmetry.space_group_name_H-M   'P 1'
#
loop_
_entity.id
_entity.type
_entity.pdbx_description
1 polymer ?
#
loop_
_entity_poly.entity_id
_entity_poly.type
_entity_poly.pdbx_seq_one_letter_code
_entity_poly.pdbx_strand_id
1 'polypeptide(L)'
;MTIEDLSKVGKKGEILPKKPLRDFSGIKPGDNIIIEALPGRLIINKIYSVQELLEMPVISEGTAKSIEDEIEREANIQEQLTDDES
;
A
#
# COMPACT_ATOMS: atom_id res chain seq x y z
N MET A 1 -3.26 -0.09 11.73
CA MET A 1 -3.49 1.14 12.53
C MET A 1 -3.51 2.31 11.56
N THR A 2 -4.45 3.24 11.71
CA THR A 2 -4.51 4.48 10.94
C THR A 2 -4.32 5.67 11.88
N ILE A 3 -3.76 6.76 11.37
CA ILE A 3 -3.73 8.04 12.08
C ILE A 3 -4.43 9.10 11.24
N GLU A 4 -5.06 10.05 11.91
CA GLU A 4 -5.84 11.11 11.28
C GLU A 4 -5.52 12.45 11.91
N ASP A 5 -5.73 13.52 11.16
CA ASP A 5 -5.61 14.88 11.64
C ASP A 5 -6.63 15.75 10.91
N LEU A 6 -7.26 16.68 11.64
CA LEU A 6 -8.17 17.64 11.06
C LEU A 6 -7.36 18.79 10.44
N SER A 7 -7.53 19.01 9.15
CA SER A 7 -6.92 20.12 8.41
C SER A 7 -7.96 20.84 7.56
N LYS A 8 -7.65 22.07 7.18
CA LYS A 8 -8.49 22.90 6.32
C LYS A 8 -7.81 23.05 4.96
N VAL A 9 -8.60 22.96 3.90
CA VAL A 9 -8.15 23.26 2.54
C VAL A 9 -7.74 24.73 2.48
N GLY A 10 -6.53 24.98 2.00
CA GLY A 10 -5.99 26.32 1.84
C GLY A 10 -6.67 27.11 0.72
N LYS A 11 -6.30 28.39 0.59
CA LYS A 11 -7.00 29.33 -0.30
C LYS A 11 -6.89 28.97 -1.78
N LYS A 12 -5.85 28.25 -2.17
CA LYS A 12 -5.61 27.81 -3.55
C LYS A 12 -5.99 26.34 -3.76
N GLY A 13 -6.69 25.72 -2.81
CA GLY A 13 -7.02 24.29 -2.87
C GLY A 13 -5.92 23.37 -2.32
N GLU A 14 -4.87 23.93 -1.71
CA GLU A 14 -3.77 23.15 -1.16
C GLU A 14 -4.19 22.38 0.10
N ILE A 15 -3.75 21.12 0.19
CA ILE A 15 -3.90 20.28 1.37
C ILE A 15 -2.50 20.00 1.89
N LEU A 16 -2.18 20.52 3.08
CA LEU A 16 -0.89 20.30 3.71
C LEU A 16 -1.03 19.22 4.79
N PRO A 17 -0.60 17.96 4.53
CA PRO A 17 -0.52 16.94 5.58
C PRO A 17 0.52 17.36 6.62
N LYS A 18 0.18 17.31 7.91
CA LYS A 18 1.12 17.60 8.99
C LYS A 18 2.24 16.56 9.06
N LYS A 19 3.35 16.92 9.72
CA LYS A 19 4.54 16.06 9.85
C LYS A 19 4.20 14.64 10.34
N PRO A 20 3.37 14.43 11.38
CA PRO A 20 3.04 13.08 11.85
C PRO A 20 2.38 12.19 10.79
N LEU A 21 1.44 12.76 9.99
CA LEU A 21 0.81 12.05 8.88
C LEU A 21 1.84 11.63 7.82
N ARG A 22 2.71 12.56 7.41
CA ARG A 22 3.73 12.27 6.39
C ARG A 22 4.73 11.23 6.85
N ASP A 23 5.21 11.34 8.09
CA ASP A 23 6.18 10.41 8.68
C ASP A 23 5.58 8.99 8.76
N PHE A 24 4.33 8.88 9.20
CA PHE A 24 3.62 7.60 9.27
C PHE A 24 3.38 6.99 7.88
N SER A 25 3.08 7.83 6.88
CA SER A 25 2.93 7.41 5.48
C SER A 25 4.26 7.19 4.76
N GLY A 26 5.41 7.41 5.42
CA GLY A 26 6.74 7.26 4.82
C GLY A 26 7.08 8.29 3.72
N ILE A 27 6.31 9.39 3.61
CA ILE A 27 6.48 10.43 2.59
C ILE A 27 7.45 11.50 3.08
N LYS A 28 8.54 11.70 2.34
CA LYS A 28 9.58 12.69 2.61
C LYS A 28 9.51 13.85 1.60
N PRO A 29 10.03 15.04 1.94
CA PRO A 29 10.18 16.12 0.98
C PRO A 29 11.01 15.66 -0.23
N GLY A 30 10.48 15.84 -1.43
CA GLY A 30 11.13 15.43 -2.69
C GLY A 30 10.68 14.07 -3.22
N ASP A 31 9.91 13.28 -2.46
CA ASP A 31 9.35 12.03 -2.95
C ASP A 31 8.36 12.27 -4.10
N ASN A 32 8.38 11.36 -5.08
CA ASN A 32 7.31 11.28 -6.06
C ASN A 32 6.10 10.55 -5.44
N ILE A 33 4.91 11.06 -5.73
CA ILE A 33 3.64 10.50 -5.24
C ILE A 33 2.64 10.36 -6.38
N ILE A 34 1.72 9.42 -6.23
CA ILE A 34 0.51 9.31 -7.04
C ILE A 34 -0.64 9.80 -6.18
N ILE A 35 -1.49 10.65 -6.76
CA ILE A 35 -2.72 11.12 -6.12
C ILE A 35 -3.90 10.62 -6.95
N GLU A 36 -4.76 9.81 -6.32
CA GLU A 36 -5.97 9.26 -6.92
C GLU A 36 -7.19 9.89 -6.27
N ALA A 37 -8.20 10.19 -7.08
CA ALA A 37 -9.47 10.75 -6.62
C ALA A 37 -10.57 9.71 -6.71
N LEU A 38 -11.29 9.53 -5.61
CA LEU A 38 -12.55 8.81 -5.51
C LEU A 38 -13.63 9.78 -5.03
N PRO A 39 -14.93 9.48 -5.21
CA PRO A 39 -16.00 10.31 -4.65
C PRO A 39 -15.80 10.57 -3.15
N GLY A 40 -15.53 11.83 -2.79
CA GLY A 40 -15.31 12.27 -1.41
C GLY A 40 -13.96 11.89 -0.79
N ARG A 41 -13.00 11.33 -1.53
CA ARG A 41 -11.69 10.89 -1.00
C ARG A 41 -10.54 11.19 -1.97
N LEU A 42 -9.40 11.56 -1.40
CA LEU A 42 -8.12 11.56 -2.09
C LEU A 42 -7.22 10.50 -1.45
N ILE A 43 -6.65 9.63 -2.28
CA ILE A 43 -5.67 8.62 -1.87
C ILE A 43 -4.31 9.10 -2.36
N ILE A 44 -3.34 9.19 -1.46
CA ILE A 44 -1.98 9.61 -1.78
C ILE A 44 -1.05 8.42 -1.54
N ASN A 45 -0.45 7.92 -2.62
CA ASN A 45 0.45 6.78 -2.60
C ASN A 45 1.88 7.25 -2.86
N LYS A 46 2.82 6.83 -2.01
CA LYS A 46 4.24 7.05 -2.26
C LYS A 46 4.70 6.16 -3.42
N ILE A 47 5.47 6.74 -4.35
CA ILE A 47 6.22 5.96 -5.34
C ILE A 47 7.60 5.68 -4.73
N TYR A 48 7.87 4.42 -4.43
CA TYR A 48 9.19 4.01 -3.93
C TYR A 48 10.22 3.96 -5.05
N SER A 49 11.44 4.36 -4.74
CA SER A 49 12.59 4.09 -5.59
C SER A 49 12.99 2.60 -5.55
N VAL A 50 13.70 2.14 -6.57
CA VAL A 50 14.25 0.77 -6.60
C VAL A 50 15.13 0.50 -5.38
N GLN A 51 15.93 1.49 -4.97
CA GLN A 51 16.79 1.35 -3.80
C GLN A 51 15.99 1.20 -2.51
N GLU A 52 14.97 2.03 -2.30
CA GLU A 52 14.09 1.89 -1.13
C GLU A 52 13.41 0.52 -1.10
N LEU A 53 12.95 0.01 -2.26
CA LEU A 53 12.33 -1.31 -2.35
C LEU A 53 13.29 -2.44 -1.94
N LEU A 54 14.58 -2.35 -2.29
CA LEU A 54 15.59 -3.34 -1.92
C LEU A 54 15.99 -3.25 -0.44
N GLU A 55 15.85 -2.08 0.18
CA GLU A 55 16.14 -1.86 1.61
C GLU A 55 14.95 -2.21 2.51
N MET A 56 13.75 -2.44 1.95
CA MET A 56 12.59 -2.85 2.71
C MET A 56 12.81 -4.22 3.36
N PRO A 57 12.29 -4.43 4.58
CA PRO A 57 12.43 -5.72 5.25
C PRO A 57 11.82 -6.82 4.39
N VAL A 58 12.54 -7.93 4.27
CA VAL A 58 12.05 -9.12 3.61
C VAL A 58 10.83 -9.62 4.38
N ILE A 59 9.67 -9.58 3.74
CA ILE A 59 8.39 -10.02 4.32
C ILE A 59 8.13 -11.50 4.10
N SER A 60 8.86 -12.12 3.17
CA SER A 60 8.76 -13.55 2.85
C SER A 60 10.04 -14.02 2.16
N GLU A 61 10.47 -15.25 2.44
CA GLU A 61 11.60 -15.89 1.80
C GLU A 61 11.10 -17.01 0.89
N GLY A 62 11.56 -17.05 -0.35
CA GLY A 62 11.15 -18.06 -1.31
C GLY A 62 11.98 -18.04 -2.59
N THR A 63 12.06 -19.20 -3.25
CA THR A 63 12.47 -19.29 -4.64
C THR A 63 11.27 -19.06 -5.55
N ALA A 64 11.48 -18.70 -6.82
CA ALA A 64 10.38 -18.58 -7.78
C ALA A 64 9.49 -19.84 -7.79
N LYS A 65 10.13 -21.02 -7.79
CA LYS A 65 9.43 -22.31 -7.71
C LYS A 65 8.60 -22.47 -6.44
N SER A 66 9.15 -22.11 -5.27
CA SER A 66 8.40 -22.29 -4.02
C SER A 66 7.21 -21.34 -3.92
N ILE A 67 7.29 -20.15 -4.52
CA ILE A 67 6.16 -19.22 -4.64
C ILE A 67 5.10 -19.79 -5.61
N GLU A 68 5.51 -20.33 -6.75
CA GLU A 68 4.60 -20.99 -7.70
C GLU A 68 3.86 -22.17 -7.05
N ASP A 69 4.60 -23.04 -6.35
CA ASP A 69 4.04 -24.19 -5.62
C ASP A 69 3.05 -23.73 -4.53
N GLU A 70 3.27 -22.58 -3.90
CA GLU A 70 2.40 -22.02 -2.86
C GLU A 70 1.10 -21.46 -3.45
N ILE A 71 1.19 -20.73 -4.57
CA ILE A 71 0.04 -20.22 -5.33
C ILE A 71 -0.85 -21.38 -5.79
N GLU A 72 -0.27 -22.46 -6.30
CA GLU A 72 -1.02 -23.63 -6.77
C GLU A 72 -1.74 -24.35 -5.61
N ARG A 73 -1.08 -24.48 -4.46
CA ARG A 73 -1.73 -25.05 -3.26
C ARG A 73 -2.91 -24.20 -2.79
N GLU A 74 -2.75 -22.88 -2.74
CA GLU A 74 -3.82 -21.97 -2.33
C GLU A 74 -5.02 -22.05 -3.27
N ALA A 75 -4.78 -22.12 -4.58
CA ALA A 75 -5.83 -22.29 -5.58
C ALA A 75 -6.62 -23.59 -5.37
N ASN A 76 -5.93 -24.72 -5.16
CA ASN A 76 -6.57 -26.02 -4.92
C ASN A 76 -7.40 -26.04 -3.63
N ILE A 77 -6.91 -25.37 -2.56
CA ILE A 77 -7.66 -25.26 -1.30
C ILE A 77 -8.94 -24.46 -1.51
N GLN A 78 -8.90 -23.37 -2.27
CA GLN A 78 -10.08 -22.56 -2.56
C GLN A 78 -11.13 -23.35 -3.37
N GLU A 79 -10.70 -24.12 -4.36
CA GLU A 79 -11.58 -24.95 -5.19
C GLU A 79 -12.32 -26.02 -4.34
N GLN A 80 -11.59 -26.71 -3.46
CA GLN A 80 -12.19 -27.69 -2.54
C GLN A 80 -13.20 -27.07 -1.58
N LEU A 81 -12.91 -25.88 -1.04
CA LEU A 81 -13.82 -25.17 -0.15
C LEU A 81 -15.09 -24.70 -0.86
N THR A 82 -15.00 -24.34 -2.15
CA THR A 82 -16.17 -23.97 -2.94
C THR A 82 -17.03 -25.17 -3.35
N ASP A 83 -16.42 -26.33 -3.59
CA ASP A 83 -17.14 -27.55 -3.97
C ASP A 83 -17.86 -28.20 -2.77
N ASP A 84 -17.26 -28.16 -1.57
CA ASP A 84 -17.85 -28.70 -0.33
C ASP A 84 -19.07 -27.90 0.18
N GLU A 85 -19.32 -26.69 -0.33
CA GLU A 85 -20.48 -25.86 0.02
C GLU A 85 -21.68 -25.99 -0.97
N SER A 86 -21.58 -26.88 -1.98
CA SER A 86 -22.61 -27.12 -3.03
C SER A 86 -23.41 -28.41 -2.86
#